data_AF-A0AAU3MC01-F1
#
_entry.id   AF-A0AAU3MC01-F1
#
_cell.length_a   1.000
_cell.length_b   1.000
_cell.length_c   1.000
_cell.angle_alpha   90.00
_cell.angle_beta   90.00
_cell.angle_gamma   90.00
#
_symmetry.space_group_name_H-M   'P 1'
#
loop_
_entity.id
_entity.type
_entity.pdbx_description
1 polymer ?
#
loop_
_entity_poly.entity_id
_entity_poly.type
_entity_poly.pdbx_seq_one_letter_code
_entity_poly.pdbx_strand_id
1 'polypeptide(L)' 'MGDHVRWNSEAGYVEGVHQEAHAGRGVQRVRAHCTESDPQYEIKSDRTAHIAMHRGGALTKL' A
#
# COMPACT_ATOMS: atom_id res chain seq x y z
N MET A 1 11.78 7.59 -0.26
CA MET A 1 11.02 6.71 -1.17
C MET A 1 11.79 5.42 -1.28
N GLY A 2 11.18 4.28 -0.96
CA GLY A 2 11.90 3.01 -0.85
C GLY A 2 11.82 2.32 0.52
N ASP A 3 10.93 2.74 1.42
CA ASP A 3 10.79 2.06 2.70
C ASP A 3 10.22 0.65 2.48
N HIS A 4 10.94 -0.36 2.95
CA HIS A 4 10.42 -1.73 2.97
C HIS A 4 9.29 -1.82 3.98
N VAL A 5 8.18 -2.40 3.54
CA VAL A 5 7.00 -2.59 4.35
C VAL A 5 6.56 -4.04 4.26
N ARG A 6 6.04 -4.52 5.38
CA ARG A 6 5.42 -5.83 5.52
C ARG A 6 3.94 -5.67 5.79
N TRP A 7 3.14 -6.52 5.17
CA TRP A 7 1.71 -6.63 5.45
C TRP A 7 1.26 -8.09 5.49
N ASN A 8 0.09 -8.32 6.07
CA ASN A 8 -0.53 -9.64 6.09
C ASN A 8 -1.39 -9.83 4.82
N SER A 9 -1.21 -10.97 4.17
CA SER A 9 -1.99 -11.42 3.02
C SER A 9 -2.54 -12.82 3.30
N GLU A 10 -3.51 -13.28 2.51
CA GLU A 10 -4.13 -14.61 2.66
C GLU A 10 -3.09 -15.74 2.63
N ALA A 11 -2.00 -15.55 1.88
CA ALA A 11 -0.89 -16.50 1.80
C ALA A 11 0.20 -16.32 2.89
N GLY A 12 -0.04 -15.49 3.90
CA GLY A 12 0.92 -15.15 4.97
C GLY A 12 1.49 -13.74 4.85
N TYR A 13 2.67 -13.51 5.43
CA TYR A 13 3.29 -12.18 5.40
C TYR A 13 3.96 -11.93 4.05
N VAL A 14 3.65 -10.80 3.45
CA VAL A 14 4.24 -10.30 2.21
C VAL A 14 5.06 -9.06 2.53
N GLU A 15 6.15 -8.91 1.81
CA GLU A 15 7.10 -7.81 1.95
C GLU A 15 7.24 -7.13 0.58
N GLY A 16 7.47 -5.83 0.62
CA GLY A 16 7.54 -5.02 -0.58
C GLY A 16 8.00 -3.61 -0.30
N VAL A 17 8.16 -2.85 -1.37
CA VAL A 17 8.68 -1.48 -1.31
C VAL A 17 7.52 -0.49 -1.40
N HIS A 18 7.51 0.45 -0.47
CA HIS A 18 6.63 1.61 -0.50
C HIS A 18 7.02 2.54 -1.65
N GLN A 19 6.10 2.68 -2.62
CA GLN A 19 6.34 3.46 -3.83
C GLN A 19 5.74 4.86 -3.72
N GLU A 20 4.44 4.95 -3.44
CA GLU A 20 3.74 6.24 -3.45
C GLU A 20 2.55 6.27 -2.50
N ALA A 21 2.32 7.44 -1.88
CA ALA A 21 1.16 7.71 -1.05
C ALA A 21 0.10 8.44 -1.88
N HIS A 22 -1.08 7.85 -2.02
CA HIS A 22 -2.22 8.54 -2.58
C HIS A 22 -3.05 9.12 -1.44
N ALA A 23 -3.38 10.41 -1.55
CA ALA A 23 -4.29 11.10 -0.64
C ALA A 23 -5.15 12.05 -1.49
N GLY A 24 -6.39 11.65 -1.80
CA GLY A 24 -7.33 12.52 -2.52
C GLY A 24 -8.32 11.81 -3.44
N ARG A 25 -9.51 12.39 -3.56
CA ARG A 25 -10.59 11.93 -4.46
C ARG A 25 -10.19 12.12 -5.92
N GLY A 26 -10.10 11.04 -6.69
CA GLY A 26 -9.90 11.07 -8.14
C GLY A 26 -10.57 9.87 -8.82
N VAL A 27 -10.82 9.99 -10.12
CA VAL A 27 -11.81 9.28 -10.97
C VAL A 27 -11.63 7.76 -11.16
N GLN A 28 -10.84 7.06 -10.33
CA GLN A 28 -10.69 5.61 -10.45
C GLN A 28 -10.99 4.94 -9.10
N ARG A 29 -12.04 4.11 -9.10
CA ARG A 29 -12.63 3.19 -8.11
C ARG A 29 -11.96 3.01 -6.73
N VAL A 30 -10.63 3.04 -6.63
CA VAL A 30 -9.82 2.89 -5.41
C VAL A 30 -9.75 4.17 -4.57
N ARG A 31 -9.74 5.35 -5.19
CA ARG A 31 -9.58 6.62 -4.46
C ARG A 31 -10.78 7.01 -3.60
N ALA A 32 -11.94 6.38 -3.79
CA ALA A 32 -13.16 6.69 -3.04
C ALA A 32 -13.01 6.43 -1.52
N HIS A 33 -12.10 5.53 -1.12
CA HIS A 33 -11.80 5.21 0.27
C HIS A 33 -10.55 5.91 0.82
N CYS A 34 -9.91 6.75 0.01
CA CYS A 34 -8.64 7.36 0.33
C CYS A 34 -8.86 8.81 0.74
N THR A 35 -8.54 9.15 1.98
CA THR A 35 -8.63 10.53 2.49
C THR A 35 -7.26 11.01 2.93
N GLU A 36 -7.08 12.32 3.12
CA GLU A 36 -5.83 12.86 3.66
C GLU A 36 -5.49 12.28 5.05
N SER A 37 -6.53 11.91 5.82
CA SER A 37 -6.36 11.32 7.15
C SER A 37 -6.19 9.79 7.12
N ASP A 38 -6.57 9.13 6.02
CA ASP A 38 -6.41 7.68 5.80
C ASP A 38 -5.91 7.44 4.36
N PRO A 39 -4.64 7.75 4.08
CA PRO A 39 -4.04 7.57 2.76
C PRO A 39 -3.85 6.08 2.45
N GLN A 40 -3.96 5.74 1.17
CA GLN A 40 -3.59 4.43 0.63
C GLN A 40 -2.23 4.53 -0.04
N TYR A 41 -1.46 3.47 0.11
CA TYR A 41 -0.10 3.37 -0.34
C TYR A 41 0.01 2.27 -1.37
N GLU A 42 0.67 2.59 -2.47
CA GLU A 42 1.05 1.62 -3.48
C GLU A 42 2.33 0.89 -3.03
N ILE A 43 2.25 -0.42 -3.01
CA ILE A 43 3.33 -1.28 -2.56
C ILE A 43 3.59 -2.32 -3.63
N LYS A 44 4.84 -2.39 -4.05
CA LYS A 44 5.28 -3.43 -4.97
C LYS A 44 5.83 -4.59 -4.17
N SER A 45 5.17 -5.74 -4.27
CA SER A 45 5.64 -7.00 -3.68
C SER A 45 6.98 -7.41 -4.28
N ASP A 46 7.96 -7.72 -3.43
CA ASP A 46 9.28 -8.18 -3.89
C ASP A 46 9.20 -9.59 -4.49
N ARG A 47 8.24 -10.41 -4.05
CA ARG A 47 8.13 -11.81 -4.47
C ARG A 47 7.45 -11.98 -5.81
N THR A 48 6.43 -11.17 -6.08
CA THR A 48 5.54 -11.36 -7.24
C THR A 48 5.56 -10.17 -8.19
N ALA A 49 6.28 -9.09 -7.87
CA ALA A 49 6.21 -7.80 -8.55
C ALA A 49 4.78 -7.22 -8.65
N HIS A 50 3.82 -7.81 -7.94
CA HIS A 50 2.43 -7.37 -7.93
C HIS A 50 2.31 -6.07 -7.15
N ILE A 51 1.48 -5.17 -7.66
CA ILE A 51 1.20 -3.88 -7.05
C ILE A 51 -0.07 -4.02 -6.22
N ALA A 52 0.07 -3.85 -4.91
CA ALA A 52 -1.04 -3.86 -3.96
C ALA A 52 -1.26 -2.45 -3.38
N MET A 53 -2.51 -2.14 -3.06
CA MET A 53 -2.89 -0.88 -2.42
C MET A 53 -3.36 -1.14 -0.99
N HIS A 54 -2.67 -0.58 -0.01
CA HIS A 54 -2.95 -0.77 1.40
C HIS A 54 -2.96 0.55 2.16
N ARG A 55 -3.77 0.64 3.21
CA ARG A 55 -3.76 1.78 4.13
C ARG A 55 -2.54 1.74 5.02
N GLY A 56 -2.04 2.90 5.45
CA GLY A 56 -0.82 3.00 6.26
C GLY A 56 -0.88 2.18 7.54
N GLY A 57 -2.04 2.12 8.20
CA GLY A 57 -2.21 1.33 9.42
C GLY A 57 -2.13 -0.20 9.24
N ALA A 58 -2.25 -0.69 8.00
CA ALA A 58 -2.07 -2.12 7.70
C ALA A 58 -0.61 -2.48 7.40
N LEU A 59 0.28 -1.49 7.32
CA LEU A 59 1.67 -1.65 6.96
C LEU A 59 2.56 -1.57 8.19
N THR A 60 3.46 -2.52 8.30
CA THR A 60 4.55 -2.48 9.27
C THR A 60 5.81 -2.08 8.53
N LYS A 61 6.43 -0.96 8.92
CA LYS A 61 7.74 -0.59 8.41
C LYS A 61 8.78 -1.59 8.91
N LEU A 62 9.60 -2.10 8.00
CA LEU A 62 10.74 -2.97 8.30
C LEU A 62 12.00 -2.14 8.58
#